data_AF-A0A975N957-F1
#
_entry.id   AF-A0A975N957-F1
#
_cell.length_a   1.000
_cell.length_b   1.000
_cell.length_c   1.000
_cell.angle_alpha   90.00
_cell.angle_beta   90.00
_cell.angle_gamma   90.00
#
_symmetry.space_group_name_H-M   'P 1'
#
loop_
_entity.id
_entity.type
_entity.pdbx_description
1 polymer ?
#
loop_
_entity_poly.entity_id
_entity_poly.type
_entity_poly.pdbx_seq_one_letter_code
_entity_poly.pdbx_strand_id
1 'polypeptide(L)'
;MVADNVVARTISHALTRGAEPMATFATPEAPGHHACMLYAAIACPYLSRSTARRTIAGHGSTAQESVTAGTRRGMFSGLVCFAEAVVENPADTYGYTIVYKRPLGIRTYHNGIELRADLRDVIAREPGPGPGQRLFARDVRAIERELRQALAEHENETRSPYHR
;
A
#
# COMPACT_ATOMS: atom_id res chain seq x y z
N MET A 1 -0.88 -3.49 -3.22
CA MET A 1 -1.98 -3.19 -2.26
C MET A 1 -2.25 -4.39 -1.37
N VAL A 2 -2.52 -4.21 -0.07
CA VAL A 2 -3.08 -5.28 0.78
C VAL A 2 -4.60 -5.29 0.61
N ALA A 3 -5.17 -6.43 0.24
CA ALA A 3 -6.59 -6.64 0.00
C ALA A 3 -7.20 -7.53 1.09
N ASP A 4 -8.35 -7.11 1.61
CA ASP A 4 -9.18 -7.95 2.48
C ASP A 4 -9.85 -9.10 1.70
N ASN A 5 -10.57 -9.96 2.41
CA ASN A 5 -11.27 -11.12 1.84
C ASN A 5 -12.16 -10.79 0.63
N VAL A 6 -12.97 -9.73 0.71
CA VAL A 6 -13.92 -9.41 -0.36
C VAL A 6 -13.17 -8.96 -1.61
N VAL A 7 -12.24 -8.01 -1.44
CA VAL A 7 -11.43 -7.48 -2.54
C VAL A 7 -10.55 -8.58 -3.14
N ALA A 8 -9.91 -9.40 -2.31
CA ALA A 8 -9.06 -10.50 -2.74
C ALA A 8 -9.84 -11.54 -3.55
N ARG A 9 -11.06 -11.90 -3.14
CA ARG A 9 -11.93 -12.81 -3.90
C ARG A 9 -12.29 -12.23 -5.26
N THR A 10 -12.74 -10.97 -5.31
CA THR A 10 -13.16 -10.34 -6.57
C THR A 10 -12.02 -10.28 -7.57
N ILE A 11 -10.82 -9.90 -7.11
CA ILE A 11 -9.63 -9.82 -7.97
C ILE A 11 -9.18 -11.21 -8.40
N SER A 12 -9.09 -12.18 -7.47
CA SER A 12 -8.73 -13.56 -7.78
C SER A 12 -9.68 -14.15 -8.84
N HIS A 13 -10.98 -13.94 -8.65
CA HIS A 13 -11.99 -14.41 -9.59
C HIS A 13 -11.84 -13.82 -10.99
N ALA A 14 -11.62 -12.51 -11.09
CA ALA A 14 -11.40 -11.83 -12.37
C ALA A 14 -10.13 -12.36 -13.06
N LEU A 15 -9.02 -12.45 -12.33
CA LEU A 15 -7.74 -12.96 -12.84
C LEU A 15 -7.85 -14.41 -13.36
N THR A 16 -8.53 -15.29 -12.62
CA THR A 16 -8.73 -16.69 -13.05
C THR A 16 -9.55 -16.82 -14.34
N ARG A 17 -10.31 -15.80 -14.70
CA ARG A 17 -11.14 -15.76 -15.93
C ARG A 17 -10.50 -14.93 -17.04
N GLY A 18 -9.30 -14.39 -16.84
CA GLY A 18 -8.69 -13.44 -17.78
C GLY A 18 -9.53 -12.17 -17.98
N ALA A 19 -10.33 -11.80 -16.98
CA ALA A 19 -11.21 -10.64 -17.01
C ALA A 19 -10.65 -9.52 -16.12
N GLU A 20 -11.01 -8.27 -16.44
CA GLU A 20 -10.79 -7.16 -15.52
C GLU A 20 -11.86 -7.14 -14.42
N PRO A 21 -11.50 -6.87 -13.16
CA PRO A 21 -12.51 -6.69 -12.12
C PRO A 21 -13.39 -5.48 -12.45
N MET A 22 -14.71 -5.65 -12.37
CA MET A 22 -15.66 -4.54 -12.56
C MET A 22 -15.57 -3.48 -11.45
N ALA A 23 -14.93 -3.80 -10.33
CA ALA A 23 -14.81 -2.90 -9.19
C ALA A 23 -13.63 -1.94 -9.34
N THR A 24 -13.86 -0.66 -9.08
CA THR A 24 -12.79 0.33 -8.92
C THR A 24 -12.09 0.16 -7.57
N PHE A 25 -10.76 0.03 -7.57
CA PHE A 25 -9.97 -0.08 -6.35
C PHE A 25 -9.36 1.27 -5.98
N ALA A 26 -10.16 2.09 -5.29
CA ALA A 26 -9.75 3.41 -4.81
C ALA A 26 -9.21 3.37 -3.36
N THR A 27 -8.23 4.21 -3.04
CA THR A 27 -7.72 4.44 -1.68
C THR A 27 -7.12 5.84 -1.54
N PRO A 28 -7.17 6.49 -0.37
CA PRO A 28 -6.38 7.70 -0.10
C PRO A 28 -4.89 7.38 0.19
N GLU A 29 -4.51 6.11 0.31
CA GLU A 29 -3.14 5.69 0.65
C GLU A 29 -2.27 5.52 -0.60
N ALA A 30 -1.08 6.14 -0.60
CA ALA A 30 -0.06 5.99 -1.63
C ALA A 30 0.19 4.52 -2.04
N PRO A 31 0.47 4.23 -3.33
CA PRO A 31 0.96 2.90 -3.71
C PRO A 31 2.24 2.59 -2.94
N GLY A 32 2.21 1.53 -2.14
CA GLY A 32 3.40 1.05 -1.43
C GLY A 32 4.28 0.17 -2.32
N HIS A 33 5.60 0.27 -2.14
CA HIS A 33 6.56 -0.67 -2.74
C HIS A 33 6.33 -2.10 -2.26
N HIS A 34 6.81 -3.07 -3.03
CA HIS A 34 6.51 -4.48 -2.79
C HIS A 34 6.98 -4.95 -1.40
N ALA A 35 8.23 -4.64 -1.00
CA ALA A 35 8.71 -4.94 0.35
C ALA A 35 7.88 -4.25 1.45
N CYS A 36 7.51 -2.98 1.26
CA CYS A 36 6.68 -2.25 2.21
C CYS A 36 5.31 -2.92 2.40
N MET A 37 4.67 -3.40 1.32
CA MET A 37 3.37 -4.06 1.40
C MET A 37 3.46 -5.46 2.03
N LEU A 38 4.53 -6.20 1.76
CA LEU A 38 4.83 -7.47 2.43
C LEU A 38 5.07 -7.28 3.93
N TYR A 39 5.90 -6.30 4.31
CA TYR A 39 6.14 -5.95 5.71
C TYR A 39 4.86 -5.51 6.41
N ALA A 40 4.07 -4.66 5.77
CA ALA A 40 2.75 -4.25 6.24
C ALA A 40 1.84 -5.45 6.55
N ALA A 41 1.77 -6.43 5.65
CA ALA A 41 0.98 -7.64 5.85
C ALA A 41 1.51 -8.54 6.98
N ILE A 42 2.83 -8.56 7.21
CA ILE A 42 3.46 -9.30 8.32
C ILE A 42 3.26 -8.60 9.67
N ALA A 43 3.47 -7.28 9.69
CA ALA A 43 3.61 -6.51 10.92
C ALA A 43 2.27 -5.99 11.44
N CYS A 44 1.32 -5.65 10.57
CA CYS A 44 0.08 -5.02 11.00
C CYS A 44 -1.06 -6.04 11.17
N PRO A 45 -1.61 -6.19 12.38
CA PRO A 45 -2.83 -6.98 12.59
C PRO A 45 -4.10 -6.34 11.95
N TYR A 46 -4.02 -5.11 11.43
CA TYR A 46 -5.18 -4.28 11.11
C TYR A 46 -5.18 -3.60 9.72
N LEU A 47 -4.26 -3.92 8.79
CA LEU A 47 -4.12 -3.21 7.51
C LEU A 47 -5.17 -3.54 6.43
N SER A 48 -6.39 -3.91 6.82
CA SER A 48 -7.55 -3.72 5.93
C SER A 48 -8.04 -2.27 6.01
N ARG A 49 -8.73 -1.78 4.97
CA ARG A 49 -9.18 -0.38 4.81
C ARG A 49 -9.82 0.19 6.09
N SER A 50 -9.75 1.51 6.29
CA SER A 50 -10.33 2.20 7.45
C SER A 50 -11.80 1.84 7.76
N THR A 51 -12.60 1.56 6.74
CA THR A 51 -14.00 1.11 6.85
C THR A 51 -14.15 -0.31 7.45
N ALA A 52 -13.15 -1.17 7.31
CA ALA A 52 -13.08 -2.49 7.95
C ALA A 52 -12.70 -2.43 9.44
N ARG A 53 -12.15 -1.29 9.91
CA ARG A 53 -11.79 -1.03 11.31
C ARG A 53 -13.04 -0.81 12.18
N ARG A 54 -14.10 -0.23 11.62
CA ARG A 54 -15.32 0.15 12.35
C ARG A 54 -16.22 -1.04 12.73
N THR A 55 -16.10 -2.20 12.07
CA THR A 55 -16.97 -3.35 12.36
C THR A 55 -16.49 -4.22 13.52
N ILE A 56 -15.21 -4.14 13.92
CA ILE A 56 -14.71 -4.81 15.13
C ILE A 56 -15.19 -4.08 16.37
N ALA A 57 -15.30 -2.74 16.33
CA ALA A 57 -15.93 -1.96 17.39
C ALA A 57 -17.45 -2.24 17.53
N GLY A 58 -18.09 -2.88 16.54
CA GLY A 58 -19.54 -3.09 16.50
C GLY A 58 -20.03 -4.49 16.88
N HIS A 59 -19.14 -5.49 17.00
CA HIS A 59 -19.50 -6.87 17.38
C HIS A 59 -18.77 -7.28 18.64
N GLY A 60 -19.14 -6.67 19.77
CA GLY A 60 -19.00 -7.29 21.09
C GLY A 60 -17.62 -7.86 21.46
N SER A 61 -16.51 -7.32 20.94
CA SER A 61 -15.21 -7.62 21.54
C SER A 61 -15.15 -6.87 22.86
N THR A 62 -15.71 -7.51 23.88
CA THR A 62 -15.30 -7.26 25.26
C THR A 62 -13.78 -7.30 25.30
N ALA A 63 -13.21 -6.41 26.11
CA ALA A 63 -11.79 -6.10 26.16
C ALA A 63 -10.83 -7.32 26.04
N GLN A 64 -9.66 -7.08 25.43
CA GLN A 64 -8.41 -7.88 25.57
C GLN A 64 -8.25 -9.22 24.84
N GLU A 65 -8.63 -9.35 23.56
CA GLU A 65 -7.97 -10.37 22.72
C GLU A 65 -6.75 -9.75 22.00
N SER A 66 -5.55 -10.22 22.35
CA SER A 66 -4.31 -9.80 21.69
C SER A 66 -4.29 -10.33 20.26
N VAL A 67 -4.71 -9.52 19.29
CA VAL A 67 -4.62 -9.88 17.88
C VAL A 67 -3.14 -9.97 17.50
N THR A 68 -2.70 -11.17 17.11
CA THR A 68 -1.30 -11.41 16.76
C THR A 68 -0.95 -10.67 15.45
N ALA A 69 0.25 -10.08 15.37
CA ALA A 69 0.73 -9.47 14.13
C ALA A 69 0.65 -10.45 12.95
N GLY A 70 0.21 -9.96 11.79
CA GLY A 70 0.01 -10.80 10.60
C GLY A 70 -1.28 -11.63 10.61
N THR A 71 -2.11 -11.52 11.65
CA THR A 71 -3.47 -12.09 11.64
C THR A 71 -4.29 -11.40 10.56
N ARG A 72 -4.75 -12.18 9.58
CA ARG A 72 -5.63 -11.69 8.51
C ARG A 72 -7.05 -11.44 9.00
N ARG A 73 -7.83 -10.67 8.23
CA ARG A 73 -9.27 -10.48 8.47
C ARG A 73 -10.11 -11.33 7.49
N GLY A 74 -10.76 -12.36 8.01
CA GLY A 74 -11.63 -13.26 7.24
C GLY A 74 -10.92 -14.52 6.72
N MET A 75 -11.59 -15.24 5.81
CA MET A 75 -11.15 -16.58 5.37
C MET A 75 -9.95 -16.56 4.42
N PHE A 76 -9.65 -15.43 3.76
CA PHE A 76 -8.46 -15.20 2.91
C PHE A 76 -8.12 -13.71 2.86
N SER A 77 -6.85 -13.36 2.64
CA SER A 77 -6.38 -12.00 2.32
C SER A 77 -5.35 -12.10 1.21
N GLY A 78 -5.05 -10.99 0.54
CA GLY A 78 -4.15 -11.02 -0.61
C GLY A 78 -3.28 -9.78 -0.75
N LEU A 79 -2.07 -9.97 -1.24
CA LEU A 79 -1.25 -8.90 -1.80
C LEU A 79 -1.51 -8.83 -3.28
N VAL A 80 -2.02 -7.69 -3.73
CA VAL A 80 -2.35 -7.46 -5.13
C VAL A 80 -1.30 -6.57 -5.76
N CYS A 81 -0.74 -7.05 -6.87
CA CYS A 81 0.07 -6.28 -7.79
C CYS A 81 -0.82 -5.67 -8.87
N PHE A 82 -0.65 -4.38 -9.12
CA PHE A 82 -1.36 -3.65 -10.18
C PHE A 82 -0.33 -3.10 -11.15
N ALA A 83 -0.68 -3.04 -12.42
CA ALA A 83 0.19 -2.44 -13.43
C ALA A 83 0.21 -0.91 -13.32
N GLU A 84 -0.89 -0.33 -12.85
CA GLU A 84 -1.17 1.09 -12.93
C GLU A 84 -1.81 1.59 -11.64
N ALA A 85 -1.41 2.79 -11.24
CA ALA A 85 -2.05 3.57 -10.17
C ALA A 85 -2.18 5.01 -10.66
N VAL A 86 -3.40 5.54 -10.67
CA VAL A 86 -3.68 6.91 -11.11
C VAL A 86 -4.10 7.73 -9.90
N VAL A 87 -3.52 8.92 -9.76
CA VAL A 87 -3.95 9.90 -8.76
C VAL A 87 -5.08 10.72 -9.36
N GLU A 88 -6.26 10.62 -8.77
CA GLU A 88 -7.42 11.42 -9.09
C GLU A 88 -7.61 12.47 -7.99
N ASN A 89 -7.75 13.74 -8.39
CA ASN A 89 -8.08 14.83 -7.49
C ASN A 89 -9.45 15.37 -7.90
N PRO A 90 -10.55 14.95 -7.24
CA PRO A 90 -11.86 15.44 -7.59
C PRO A 90 -11.94 16.93 -7.21
N ALA A 91 -12.30 17.76 -8.19
CA ALA A 91 -12.21 19.23 -8.15
C ALA A 91 -12.85 19.89 -6.90
N ASP A 92 -13.77 19.20 -6.23
CA ASP A 92 -14.55 19.70 -5.10
C ASP A 92 -14.16 19.08 -3.74
N THR A 93 -13.01 18.41 -3.65
CA THR A 93 -12.55 17.75 -2.40
C THR A 93 -11.13 18.14 -2.03
N TYR A 94 -10.92 18.48 -0.76
CA TYR A 94 -9.57 18.52 -0.18
C TYR A 94 -9.06 17.08 -0.03
N GLY A 95 -8.34 16.59 -1.04
CA GLY A 95 -7.69 15.28 -0.97
C GLY A 95 -7.33 14.72 -2.34
N TYR A 96 -6.66 13.59 -2.33
CA TYR A 96 -6.42 12.78 -3.51
C TYR A 96 -6.96 11.37 -3.29
N THR A 97 -7.34 10.73 -4.39
CA THR A 97 -7.69 9.31 -4.41
C THR A 97 -6.77 8.62 -5.39
N ILE A 98 -6.17 7.52 -4.97
CA ILE A 98 -5.40 6.64 -5.85
C ILE A 98 -6.31 5.52 -6.32
N VAL A 99 -6.45 5.42 -7.63
CA VAL A 99 -7.20 4.35 -8.30
C VAL A 99 -6.21 3.36 -8.88
N TYR A 100 -6.23 2.13 -8.34
CA TYR A 100 -5.45 1.03 -8.89
C TYR A 100 -6.18 0.41 -10.09
N LYS A 101 -5.43 0.19 -11.17
CA LYS A 101 -5.95 -0.37 -12.44
C LYS A 101 -5.13 -1.58 -12.86
N ARG A 102 -5.78 -2.48 -13.61
CA ARG A 102 -5.19 -3.69 -14.21
C ARG A 102 -4.40 -4.55 -13.20
N PRO A 103 -5.08 -5.35 -12.35
CA PRO A 103 -4.37 -6.28 -11.48
C PRO A 103 -3.54 -7.25 -12.34
N LEU A 104 -2.28 -7.43 -11.96
CA LEU A 104 -1.34 -8.34 -12.62
C LEU A 104 -1.25 -9.69 -11.93
N GLY A 105 -1.54 -9.71 -10.63
CA GLY A 105 -1.45 -10.91 -9.83
C GLY A 105 -1.90 -10.68 -8.40
N ILE A 106 -2.25 -11.77 -7.74
CA ILE A 106 -2.60 -11.78 -6.33
C ILE A 106 -1.87 -12.92 -5.62
N ARG A 107 -1.15 -12.57 -4.56
CA ARG A 107 -0.56 -13.53 -3.62
C ARG A 107 -1.47 -13.63 -2.41
N THR A 108 -2.25 -14.70 -2.34
CA THR A 108 -3.10 -14.96 -1.17
C THR A 108 -2.27 -15.52 -0.02
N TYR A 109 -2.69 -15.23 1.21
CA TYR A 109 -2.04 -15.73 2.42
C TYR A 109 -3.05 -15.99 3.55
N HIS A 110 -2.69 -16.89 4.47
CA HIS A 110 -3.51 -17.17 5.67
C HIS A 110 -3.00 -16.42 6.89
N ASN A 111 -1.69 -16.29 7.01
CA ASN A 111 -1.03 -15.49 8.01
C ASN A 111 0.08 -14.68 7.34
N GLY A 112 0.24 -13.42 7.73
CA GLY A 112 1.35 -12.58 7.28
C GLY A 112 2.72 -13.25 7.46
N ILE A 113 2.91 -14.11 8.46
CA ILE A 113 4.15 -14.89 8.66
C ILE A 113 4.56 -15.71 7.42
N GLU A 114 3.59 -16.20 6.63
CA GLU A 114 3.86 -16.93 5.38
C GLU A 114 4.64 -16.09 4.37
N LEU A 115 4.48 -14.76 4.45
CA LEU A 115 5.11 -13.81 3.54
C LEU A 115 6.55 -13.46 3.94
N ARG A 116 7.11 -14.02 5.02
CA ARG A 116 8.47 -13.70 5.47
C ARG A 116 9.55 -14.12 4.46
N ALA A 117 9.36 -15.26 3.80
CA ALA A 117 10.29 -15.71 2.75
C ALA A 117 10.22 -14.73 1.56
N ASP A 118 9.01 -14.45 1.08
CA ASP A 118 8.76 -13.49 0.00
C ASP A 118 9.35 -12.10 0.33
N LEU A 119 9.17 -11.60 1.56
CA LEU A 119 9.76 -10.34 2.03
C LEU A 119 11.29 -10.38 1.98
N ARG A 120 11.91 -11.45 2.47
CA ARG A 120 13.37 -11.60 2.45
C ARG A 120 13.90 -11.59 1.02
N ASP A 121 13.24 -12.32 0.13
CA ASP A 121 13.63 -12.41 -1.28
C ASP A 121 13.49 -11.07 -1.99
N VAL A 122 12.42 -10.32 -1.72
CA VAL A 122 12.22 -8.99 -2.29
C VAL A 122 13.27 -8.02 -1.75
N ILE A 123 13.53 -7.98 -0.44
CA ILE A 123 14.59 -7.14 0.14
C ILE A 123 15.96 -7.46 -0.47
N ALA A 124 16.26 -8.74 -0.71
CA ALA A 124 17.54 -9.15 -1.30
C ALA A 124 17.70 -8.75 -2.77
N ARG A 125 16.60 -8.56 -3.50
CA ARG A 125 16.56 -8.18 -4.92
C ARG A 125 16.35 -6.69 -5.14
N GLU A 126 15.74 -6.01 -4.17
CA GLU A 126 15.57 -4.57 -4.22
C GLU A 126 16.97 -3.96 -4.28
N PRO A 127 17.26 -3.13 -5.31
CA PRO A 127 18.51 -2.40 -5.31
C PRO A 127 18.54 -1.60 -4.00
N GLY A 128 19.64 -1.74 -3.25
CA GLY A 128 19.86 -0.88 -2.09
C GLY A 128 19.64 0.58 -2.51
N PRO A 129 19.31 1.47 -1.55
CA PRO A 129 19.05 2.87 -1.87
C PRO A 129 20.15 3.38 -2.80
N GLY A 130 19.75 3.83 -3.99
CA GLY A 130 20.70 4.28 -4.99
C GLY A 130 21.61 5.35 -4.38
N PRO A 131 22.87 5.48 -4.83
CA PRO A 131 23.74 6.56 -4.35
C PRO A 131 23.03 7.90 -4.55
N GLY A 132 22.63 8.55 -3.45
CA GLY A 132 21.86 9.79 -3.46
C GLY A 132 20.47 9.74 -2.81
N GLN A 133 19.88 8.57 -2.55
CA GLN A 133 18.64 8.46 -1.75
C GLN A 133 18.93 8.56 -0.25
N ARG A 134 19.34 9.76 0.17
CA ARG A 134 19.74 10.09 1.53
C ARG A 134 18.57 10.47 2.45
N LEU A 135 17.34 10.56 1.91
CA LEU A 135 16.09 10.71 2.66
C LEU A 135 15.79 9.53 3.61
N PHE A 136 16.56 8.44 3.51
CA PHE A 136 16.49 7.30 4.43
C PHE A 136 17.77 7.15 5.29
N ALA A 137 18.55 8.23 5.45
CA ALA A 137 19.71 8.26 6.33
C ALA A 137 19.30 8.03 7.81
N ARG A 138 20.23 7.55 8.63
CA ARG A 138 19.96 7.38 10.08
C ARG A 138 19.82 8.71 10.84
N ASP A 139 20.25 9.82 10.25
CA ASP A 139 20.21 11.15 10.84
C ASP A 139 18.97 11.93 10.38
N VAL A 140 18.00 12.10 11.29
CA VAL A 140 16.75 12.85 11.05
C VAL A 140 17.02 14.26 10.54
N ARG A 141 18.07 14.94 11.02
CA ARG A 141 18.40 16.29 10.57
C ARG A 141 18.90 16.31 9.12
N ALA A 142 19.55 15.25 8.67
CA ALA A 142 19.95 15.10 7.28
C ALA A 142 18.72 14.90 6.38
N ILE A 143 17.80 14.04 6.78
CA ILE A 143 16.51 13.83 6.08
C ILE A 143 15.74 15.16 5.96
N GLU A 144 15.60 15.92 7.05
CA GLU A 144 14.86 17.18 7.06
C GLU A 144 15.48 18.27 6.16
N ARG A 145 16.82 18.31 6.06
CA ARG A 145 17.50 19.27 5.16
C ARG A 145 17.24 18.91 3.70
N GLU A 146 17.35 17.63 3.36
CA GLU A 146 17.15 17.16 2.00
C GLU A 146 15.70 17.25 1.55
N LEU A 147 14.75 16.95 2.44
CA LEU A 147 13.33 17.13 2.14
C LEU A 147 13.02 18.59 1.82
N ARG A 148 13.56 19.54 2.60
CA ARG A 148 13.42 20.97 2.32
C ARG A 148 14.05 21.36 0.98
N GLN A 149 15.21 20.80 0.65
CA GLN A 149 15.87 21.06 -0.63
C GLN A 149 15.04 20.55 -1.81
N ALA A 150 14.57 19.31 -1.76
CA ALA A 150 13.75 18.72 -2.83
C ALA A 150 12.42 19.47 -3.04
N LEU A 151 11.79 19.93 -1.96
CA LEU A 151 10.58 20.76 -2.04
C LEU A 151 10.87 22.12 -2.70
N ALA A 152 11.99 22.76 -2.34
CA ALA A 152 12.39 24.04 -2.94
C ALA A 152 12.74 23.90 -4.43
N GLU A 153 13.40 22.80 -4.83
CA GLU A 153 13.70 22.49 -6.24
C GLU A 153 12.41 22.32 -7.04
N HIS A 154 11.42 21.60 -6.51
CA HIS A 154 10.12 21.42 -7.15
C HIS A 154 9.31 22.73 -7.28
N GLU A 155 9.33 23.57 -6.24
CA GLU A 155 8.72 24.91 -6.29
C GLU A 155 9.36 25.81 -7.36
N ASN A 156 10.67 25.67 -7.58
CA ASN A 156 11.38 26.42 -8.61
C ASN A 156 11.08 25.90 -10.03
N GLU A 157 11.00 24.58 -10.22
CA GLU A 157 10.63 23.96 -11.49
C GLU A 157 9.21 24.36 -11.91
N THR A 158 8.26 24.34 -10.98
CA THR A 158 6.85 24.72 -11.22
C THR A 158 6.65 26.22 -11.45
N ARG A 159 7.57 27.07 -10.96
CA ARG A 159 7.59 28.51 -11.24
C ARG A 159 8.33 28.89 -12.52
N SER A 160 9.04 27.96 -13.15
CA SER A 160 9.79 28.23 -14.37
C SER A 160 8.83 28.63 -15.51
N PRO A 161 9.04 29.79 -16.16
CA PRO A 161 8.16 30.27 -17.24
C PRO A 161 8.20 29.42 -18.52
N TYR A 162 9.06 28.39 -18.56
CA TYR A 162 9.24 27.49 -19.70
C TYR A 162 8.36 26.22 -19.65
N HIS A 163 7.52 26.04 -18.61
CA HIS A 163 6.61 24.88 -18.47
C HIS A 163 5.12 25.21 -18.72
N ARG A 164 4.79 26.29 -19.44
CA ARG A 164 3.43 26.54 -19.95
C ARG A 164 3.30 26.19 -21.43
#